data_AF-A0A0G0YSN8-F1
#
_entry.id   AF-A0A0G0YSN8-F1
#
_cell.length_a   1.000
_cell.length_b   1.000
_cell.length_c   1.000
_cell.angle_alpha   90.00
_cell.angle_beta   90.00
_cell.angle_gamma   90.00
#
_symmetry.space_group_name_H-M   'P 1'
#
loop_
_entity.id
_entity.type
_entity.pdbx_description
1 polymer ?
#
loop_
_entity_poly.entity_id
_entity_poly.type
_entity_poly.pdbx_seq_one_letter_code
_entity_poly.pdbx_strand_id
1 'polypeptide(L)'
;AYPNSIVEALACGLPVVAIKNGGNPEIISAGGGELFDGEKNILNIIDKVAGNYEHYQKQIKHPTAREITLQYETEMIKLAQRKPRKMSAVLPLKIKCGQIIFNYLQKYAMLINKLKNIKRASYRYYKYTWHRNLLEKFLLQHSALMQDKILDIGSKSRRYDQLFKGEVTAVDIEPNEKYDIKYGDAQNLAFEPASFDGVLCLETLSYVEDIKKAVGEIHRILKDNGWTITSIPFMQHDHGDRIRLTKTFAKELFKGAGFSEINVISYGNGHIAVWDIAKKKLTLDKPYLQRKLAFYFILLPWLLILKIFKLDKVQDKYYTGLFITAKK
;
A
#
# COMPACT_ATOMS: atom_id res chain seq x y z
N ALA A 1 36.67 22.80 21.03
CA ALA A 1 37.79 22.19 21.78
C ALA A 1 38.21 23.19 22.83
N TYR A 2 38.30 22.78 24.10
CA TYR A 2 38.77 23.63 25.19
C TYR A 2 40.24 23.97 24.93
N PRO A 3 40.63 25.24 24.73
CA PRO A 3 42.03 25.56 24.59
C PRO A 3 42.66 25.46 25.97
N ASN A 4 43.32 24.33 26.26
CA ASN A 4 44.12 24.17 27.48
C ASN A 4 45.16 25.31 27.61
N SER A 5 45.56 25.91 26.48
CA SER A 5 46.43 27.08 26.40
C SER A 5 45.96 28.29 27.22
N ILE A 6 44.65 28.50 27.42
CA ILE A 6 44.14 29.61 28.26
C ILE A 6 44.44 29.32 29.73
N VAL A 7 44.17 28.09 30.17
CA VAL A 7 44.40 27.67 31.56
C VAL A 7 45.90 27.62 31.85
N GLU A 8 46.72 27.14 30.91
CA GLU A 8 48.18 27.11 31.02
C GLU A 8 48.77 28.51 31.08
N ALA A 9 48.32 29.44 30.23
CA ALA A 9 48.76 30.83 30.26
C ALA A 9 48.45 31.50 31.61
N LEU A 10 47.22 31.34 32.10
CA LEU A 10 46.84 31.85 33.43
C LEU A 10 47.62 31.15 34.55
N ALA A 11 47.88 29.85 34.46
CA ALA A 11 48.70 29.15 35.45
C ALA A 11 50.14 29.67 35.50
N CYS A 12 50.68 30.16 34.38
CA CYS A 12 51.97 30.84 34.30
C CYS A 12 51.93 32.33 34.70
N GLY A 13 50.77 32.86 35.10
CA GLY A 13 50.61 34.25 35.49
C GLY A 13 50.60 35.21 34.29
N LEU A 14 50.23 34.71 33.10
CA LEU A 14 50.11 35.50 31.88
C LEU A 14 48.65 35.96 31.71
N PRO A 15 48.38 37.27 31.66
CA PRO A 15 47.08 37.79 31.29
C PRO A 15 46.65 37.35 29.89
N VAL A 16 45.38 36.98 29.72
CA VAL A 16 44.87 36.41 28.47
C VAL A 16 43.82 37.30 27.82
N VAL A 17 43.90 37.47 26.50
CA VAL A 17 42.82 38.04 25.68
C VAL A 17 42.19 36.91 24.87
N ALA A 18 40.91 36.62 25.07
CA ALA A 18 40.23 35.50 24.39
C ALA A 18 38.85 35.87 23.86
N ILE A 19 38.37 35.11 22.88
CA ILE A 19 37.02 35.28 22.33
C ILE A 19 35.97 34.81 23.35
N LYS A 20 34.91 35.59 23.55
CA LYS A 20 33.86 35.33 24.55
C LYS A 20 33.10 34.01 24.36
N ASN A 21 32.93 33.59 23.10
CA ASN A 21 32.31 32.31 22.73
C ASN A 21 33.31 31.14 22.68
N GLY A 22 34.58 31.40 23.03
CA GLY A 22 35.63 30.40 23.20
C GLY A 22 35.58 29.77 24.59
N GLY A 23 36.36 28.71 24.82
CA GLY A 23 36.26 27.91 26.04
C GLY A 23 36.51 28.68 27.34
N ASN A 24 35.64 28.44 28.33
CA ASN A 24 35.65 28.86 29.73
C ASN A 24 35.82 30.38 30.00
N PRO A 25 34.92 31.25 29.48
CA PRO A 25 34.94 32.68 29.75
C PRO A 25 34.90 33.02 31.25
N GLU A 26 34.29 32.17 32.07
CA GLU A 26 34.25 32.31 33.54
C GLU A 26 35.63 32.34 34.20
N ILE A 27 36.64 31.69 33.61
CA ILE A 27 38.01 31.67 34.16
C ILE A 27 38.72 33.00 33.89
N ILE A 28 38.48 33.61 32.73
CA ILE A 28 39.05 34.92 32.35
C ILE A 28 38.29 36.06 33.06
N SER A 29 36.97 35.92 33.21
CA SER A 29 36.09 36.87 33.89
C SER A 29 36.42 37.07 35.38
N ALA A 30 37.23 36.18 35.97
CA ALA A 30 37.70 36.29 37.34
C ALA A 30 38.84 37.33 37.53
N GLY A 31 39.19 38.09 36.47
CA GLY A 31 40.09 39.25 36.53
C GLY A 31 41.45 39.05 35.86
N GLY A 32 41.73 37.85 35.33
CA GLY A 32 43.02 37.51 34.71
C GLY A 32 43.18 37.92 33.24
N GLY A 33 42.24 38.67 32.67
CA GLY A 33 42.27 39.03 31.26
C GLY A 33 40.99 39.68 30.75
N GLU A 34 40.87 39.81 29.44
CA GLU A 34 39.73 40.44 28.78
C GLU A 34 39.12 39.51 27.72
N LEU A 35 37.79 39.58 27.58
CA LEU A 35 37.05 38.85 26.56
C LEU A 35 36.60 39.79 25.44
N PHE A 36 36.71 39.34 24.20
CA PHE A 36 36.27 40.10 23.04
C PHE A 36 35.22 39.36 22.21
N ASP A 37 34.35 40.14 21.56
CA ASP A 37 33.32 39.68 20.64
C ASP A 37 33.69 40.11 19.20
N GLY A 38 34.08 39.15 18.36
CA GLY A 38 34.42 39.40 16.94
C GLY A 38 35.72 40.21 16.70
N GLU A 39 36.14 40.34 15.44
CA GLU A 39 37.48 40.89 15.10
C GLU A 39 37.63 42.41 15.29
N LYS A 40 36.52 43.16 15.38
CA LYS A 40 36.54 44.62 15.20
C LYS A 40 37.10 45.46 16.36
N ASN A 41 37.62 44.87 17.44
CA ASN A 41 38.22 45.62 18.56
C ASN A 41 39.38 44.88 19.25
N ILE A 42 39.92 43.82 18.64
CA ILE A 42 40.92 42.96 19.28
C ILE A 42 42.22 43.70 19.61
N LEU A 43 42.72 44.55 18.69
CA LEU A 43 43.98 45.28 18.90
C LEU A 43 43.89 46.25 20.08
N ASN A 44 42.78 46.99 20.19
CA ASN A 44 42.56 47.91 21.31
C ASN A 44 42.49 47.18 22.66
N ILE A 45 41.94 45.96 22.69
CA ILE A 45 41.86 45.15 23.91
C ILE A 45 43.24 44.57 24.27
N ILE A 46 44.03 44.15 23.28
CA ILE A 46 45.42 43.72 23.49
C ILE A 46 46.22 44.88 24.07
N ASP A 47 46.13 46.09 23.48
CA ASP A 47 46.83 47.28 23.98
C ASP A 47 46.38 47.66 25.39
N LYS A 48 45.09 47.50 25.71
CA LYS A 48 44.55 47.72 27.06
C LYS A 48 45.16 46.75 28.07
N VAL A 49 45.21 45.45 27.76
CA VAL A 49 45.78 44.43 28.65
C VAL A 49 47.28 44.62 28.79
N ALA A 50 47.99 44.92 27.70
CA ALA A 50 49.42 45.22 27.73
C ALA A 50 49.75 46.48 28.54
N GLY A 51 48.97 47.55 28.38
CA GLY A 51 49.15 48.80 29.13
C GLY A 51 48.83 48.70 30.62
N ASN A 52 48.04 47.69 31.03
CA ASN A 52 47.67 47.44 32.43
C ASN A 52 48.13 46.05 32.90
N TYR A 53 49.25 45.57 32.38
CA TYR A 53 49.68 44.18 32.55
C TYR A 53 49.76 43.74 34.02
N GLU A 54 50.41 44.54 34.88
CA GLU A 54 50.52 44.23 36.32
C GLU A 54 49.16 44.11 37.03
N HIS A 55 48.18 44.91 36.60
CA HIS A 55 46.85 44.91 37.19
C HIS A 55 46.12 43.59 36.91
N TYR A 56 46.19 43.10 35.67
CA TYR A 56 45.60 41.81 35.31
C TYR A 56 46.39 40.66 35.93
N GLN A 57 47.73 40.71 35.92
CA GLN A 57 48.56 39.66 36.49
C GLN A 57 48.29 39.44 37.99
N LYS A 58 48.13 40.51 38.78
CA LYS A 58 47.82 40.41 40.22
C LYS A 58 46.46 39.80 40.53
N GLN A 59 45.52 39.81 39.58
CA GLN A 59 44.20 39.23 39.73
C GLN A 59 44.14 37.74 39.36
N ILE A 60 45.18 37.22 38.70
CA ILE A 60 45.31 35.81 38.41
C ILE A 60 45.49 35.06 39.73
N LYS A 61 44.47 34.29 40.11
CA LYS A 61 44.55 33.42 41.29
C LYS A 61 45.18 32.10 40.89
N HIS A 62 46.25 31.72 41.59
CA HIS A 62 46.87 30.41 41.49
C HIS A 62 46.42 29.55 42.66
N PRO A 63 45.28 28.82 42.56
CA PRO A 63 44.93 27.87 43.59
C PRO A 63 46.03 26.80 43.65
N THR A 64 46.53 26.54 44.83
CA THR A 64 47.47 25.44 45.05
C THR A 64 46.77 24.10 44.78
N ALA A 65 47.53 23.08 44.39
CA ALA A 65 46.99 21.73 44.23
C ALA A 65 46.22 21.26 45.48
N ARG A 66 46.66 21.69 46.67
CA ARG A 66 46.01 21.38 47.94
C ARG A 66 44.63 22.02 48.08
N GLU A 67 44.47 23.28 47.66
CA GLU A 67 43.18 23.97 47.69
C GLU A 67 42.18 23.35 46.72
N ILE A 68 42.64 22.96 45.52
CA ILE A 68 41.83 22.24 44.55
C ILE A 68 41.36 20.90 45.13
N THR A 69 42.28 20.12 45.72
CA THR A 69 41.95 18.84 46.35
C THR A 69 40.90 19.00 47.45
N LEU A 70 41.03 20.01 48.32
CA LEU A 70 40.06 20.29 49.39
C LEU A 70 38.67 20.66 48.84
N GLN A 71 38.60 21.38 47.72
CA GLN A 71 37.34 21.68 47.06
C GLN A 71 36.67 20.42 46.52
N TYR A 72 37.45 19.55 45.85
CA TYR A 72 36.95 18.27 45.36
C TYR A 72 36.48 17.36 46.49
N GLU A 73 37.25 17.24 47.58
CA GLU A 73 36.86 16.45 48.75
C GLU A 73 35.56 16.96 49.36
N THR A 74 35.41 18.28 49.50
CA THR A 74 34.20 18.90 50.06
C THR A 74 32.98 18.59 49.19
N GLU A 75 33.09 18.69 47.87
CA GLU A 75 31.99 18.37 46.96
C GLU A 75 31.66 16.87 46.95
N MET A 76 32.67 16.01 47.01
CA MET A 76 32.46 14.56 47.10
C MET A 76 31.78 14.14 48.40
N ILE A 77 32.14 14.77 49.53
CA ILE A 77 31.48 14.56 50.82
C ILE A 77 30.02 15.03 50.76
N LYS A 78 29.74 16.21 50.17
CA LYS A 78 28.36 16.69 49.95
C LYS A 78 27.55 15.70 49.11
N LEU A 79 28.14 15.14 48.07
CA LEU A 79 27.47 14.13 47.22
C LEU A 79 27.21 12.83 47.99
N ALA A 80 28.16 12.37 48.80
CA ALA A 80 28.02 11.16 49.62
C ALA A 80 26.96 11.32 50.72
N GLN A 81 26.78 12.52 51.26
CA GLN A 81 25.78 12.81 52.31
C GLN A 81 24.37 13.07 51.77
N ARG A 82 24.18 13.20 50.45
CA ARG A 82 22.84 13.34 49.86
C ARG A 82 22.07 12.03 50.05
N LYS A 83 20.96 12.08 50.79
CA LYS A 83 20.01 10.96 50.86
C LYS A 83 19.60 10.56 49.43
N PRO A 84 19.59 9.26 49.09
CA PRO A 84 19.11 8.83 47.78
C PRO A 84 17.68 9.33 47.61
N ARG A 85 17.40 10.03 46.50
CA ARG A 85 16.03 10.44 46.16
C ARG A 85 15.16 9.18 46.18
N LYS A 86 14.09 9.18 46.99
CA LYS A 86 13.09 8.10 46.98
C LYS A 86 12.65 7.88 45.53
N MET A 87 12.85 6.67 45.03
CA MET A 87 12.55 6.30 43.66
C MET A 87 11.04 6.08 43.48
N SER A 88 10.23 7.13 43.63
CA SER A 88 8.79 7.09 43.34
C SER A 88 8.46 7.18 41.84
N ALA A 89 9.48 7.16 40.97
CA ALA A 89 9.35 7.28 39.52
C ALA A 89 9.34 5.93 38.75
N VAL A 90 9.07 4.80 39.40
CA VAL A 90 9.06 3.48 38.72
C VAL A 90 7.74 3.18 38.00
N LEU A 91 6.63 3.81 38.39
CA LEU A 91 5.34 3.66 37.71
C LEU A 91 5.33 4.20 36.27
N PRO A 92 5.82 5.44 35.98
CA PRO A 92 5.79 5.98 34.62
C PRO A 92 6.77 5.29 33.64
N LEU A 93 7.79 4.57 34.11
CA LEU A 93 8.74 3.84 33.28
C LEU A 93 8.20 2.49 32.79
N LYS A 94 7.43 1.77 33.61
CA LYS A 94 6.75 0.52 33.19
C LYS A 94 5.66 0.79 32.14
N ILE A 95 4.91 1.89 32.29
CA ILE A 95 3.89 2.31 31.30
C ILE A 95 4.55 2.69 29.97
N LYS A 96 5.68 3.43 29.99
CA LYS A 96 6.43 3.77 28.77
C LYS A 96 7.00 2.53 28.06
N CYS A 97 7.58 1.57 28.78
CA CYS A 97 8.05 0.32 28.17
C CYS A 97 6.90 -0.52 27.58
N GLY A 98 5.77 -0.62 28.29
CA GLY A 98 4.57 -1.29 27.79
C GLY A 98 4.02 -0.63 26.52
N GLN A 99 3.98 0.71 26.48
CA GLN A 99 3.56 1.47 25.30
C GLN A 99 4.51 1.27 24.11
N ILE A 100 5.83 1.24 24.35
CA ILE A 100 6.83 0.99 23.31
C ILE A 100 6.68 -0.43 22.76
N ILE A 101 6.59 -1.44 23.62
CA ILE A 101 6.40 -2.85 23.20
C ILE A 101 5.07 -2.99 22.45
N PHE A 102 3.99 -2.38 22.92
CA PHE A 102 2.69 -2.36 22.24
C PHE A 102 2.79 -1.72 20.85
N ASN A 103 3.48 -0.59 20.72
CA ASN A 103 3.72 0.06 19.42
C ASN A 103 4.55 -0.81 18.48
N TYR A 104 5.57 -1.53 19.00
CA TYR A 104 6.35 -2.48 18.21
C TYR A 104 5.51 -3.69 17.77
N LEU A 105 4.69 -4.25 18.66
CA LEU A 105 3.76 -5.33 18.35
C LEU A 105 2.71 -4.91 17.33
N GLN A 106 2.17 -3.68 17.41
CA GLN A 106 1.28 -3.14 16.39
C GLN A 106 1.96 -2.96 15.04
N LYS A 107 3.21 -2.45 15.01
CA LYS A 107 4.02 -2.37 13.78
C LYS A 107 4.28 -3.76 13.20
N TYR A 108 4.60 -4.74 14.05
CA TYR A 108 4.80 -6.14 13.63
C TYR A 108 3.50 -6.76 13.09
N ALA A 109 2.37 -6.55 13.76
CA ALA A 109 1.06 -7.02 13.31
C ALA A 109 0.68 -6.38 11.97
N MET A 110 0.92 -5.07 11.79
CA MET A 110 0.75 -4.39 10.51
C MET A 110 1.66 -4.95 9.43
N LEU A 111 2.94 -5.22 9.73
CA LEU A 111 3.87 -5.83 8.78
C LEU A 111 3.44 -7.25 8.39
N ILE A 112 3.03 -8.08 9.36
CA ILE A 112 2.49 -9.42 9.12
C ILE A 112 1.22 -9.35 8.28
N ASN A 113 0.31 -8.42 8.56
CA ASN A 113 -0.90 -8.21 7.77
C ASN A 113 -0.57 -7.74 6.35
N LYS A 114 0.40 -6.84 6.19
CA LYS A 114 0.90 -6.40 4.87
C LYS A 114 1.50 -7.58 4.09
N LEU A 115 2.31 -8.42 4.73
CA LEU A 115 2.88 -9.62 4.14
C LEU A 115 1.82 -10.67 3.78
N LYS A 116 0.82 -10.89 4.65
CA LYS A 116 -0.35 -11.75 4.38
C LYS A 116 -1.15 -11.23 3.20
N ASN A 117 -1.35 -9.92 3.10
CA ASN A 117 -2.04 -9.29 1.98
C ASN A 117 -1.25 -9.41 0.68
N ILE A 118 0.07 -9.24 0.70
CA ILE A 118 0.93 -9.46 -0.47
C ILE A 118 0.91 -10.94 -0.88
N LYS A 119 0.98 -11.89 0.06
CA LYS A 119 0.86 -13.33 -0.22
C LYS A 119 -0.50 -13.69 -0.81
N ARG A 120 -1.60 -13.17 -0.25
CA ARG A 120 -2.96 -13.37 -0.78
C ARG A 120 -3.12 -12.76 -2.17
N ALA A 121 -2.66 -11.53 -2.36
CA ALA A 121 -2.71 -10.84 -3.65
C ALA A 121 -1.91 -11.61 -4.71
N SER A 122 -0.65 -11.93 -4.44
CA SER A 122 0.19 -12.72 -5.37
C SER A 122 -0.40 -14.11 -5.64
N TYR A 123 -0.97 -14.78 -4.65
CA TYR A 123 -1.63 -16.07 -4.86
C TYR A 123 -2.83 -15.99 -5.82
N ARG A 124 -3.61 -14.89 -5.80
CA ARG A 124 -4.69 -14.68 -6.78
C ARG A 124 -4.17 -14.61 -8.21
N TYR A 125 -3.07 -13.89 -8.44
CA TYR A 125 -2.43 -13.82 -9.77
C TYR A 125 -1.72 -15.13 -10.13
N TYR A 126 -1.26 -15.91 -9.16
CA TYR A 126 -0.76 -17.26 -9.42
C TYR A 126 -1.88 -18.19 -9.89
N LYS A 127 -3.00 -18.22 -9.15
CA LYS A 127 -4.12 -19.13 -9.40
C LYS A 127 -4.96 -18.74 -10.61
N TYR A 128 -5.23 -17.45 -10.81
CA TYR A 128 -6.14 -16.96 -11.84
C TYR A 128 -5.44 -16.00 -12.81
N THR A 129 -5.92 -15.94 -14.04
CA THR A 129 -5.55 -14.90 -15.01
C THR A 129 -5.89 -13.52 -14.48
N TRP A 130 -5.16 -12.51 -14.90
CA TRP A 130 -5.45 -11.13 -14.55
C TRP A 130 -6.83 -10.71 -15.09
N HIS A 131 -7.19 -11.11 -16.31
CA HIS A 131 -8.54 -10.89 -16.85
C HIS A 131 -9.66 -11.34 -15.88
N ARG A 132 -9.59 -12.57 -15.37
CA ARG A 132 -10.56 -13.07 -14.35
C ARG A 132 -10.56 -12.26 -13.06
N ASN A 133 -9.39 -11.85 -12.57
CA ASN A 133 -9.31 -10.99 -11.37
C ASN A 133 -9.96 -9.62 -11.62
N LEU A 134 -9.90 -9.08 -12.84
CA LEU A 134 -10.61 -7.86 -13.20
C LEU A 134 -12.11 -8.10 -13.31
N LEU A 135 -12.55 -9.16 -13.99
CA LEU A 135 -13.96 -9.50 -14.07
C LEU A 135 -14.59 -9.61 -12.68
N GLU A 136 -13.98 -10.36 -11.75
CA GLU A 136 -14.44 -10.46 -10.37
C GLU A 136 -14.53 -9.10 -9.66
N LYS A 137 -13.56 -8.20 -9.92
CA LYS A 137 -13.59 -6.83 -9.39
C LYS A 137 -14.77 -6.03 -9.95
N PHE A 138 -15.03 -6.11 -11.26
CA PHE A 138 -16.18 -5.44 -11.88
C PHE A 138 -17.51 -6.00 -11.35
N LEU A 139 -17.62 -7.32 -11.20
CA LEU A 139 -18.80 -7.96 -10.59
C LEU A 139 -19.03 -7.44 -9.17
N LEU A 140 -18.00 -7.38 -8.34
CA LEU A 140 -18.11 -6.86 -6.98
C LEU A 140 -18.53 -5.38 -6.96
N GLN A 141 -18.06 -4.57 -7.91
CA GLN A 141 -18.45 -3.15 -8.01
C GLN A 141 -19.92 -2.96 -8.41
N HIS A 142 -20.53 -3.94 -9.06
CA HIS A 142 -21.90 -3.88 -9.57
C HIS A 142 -22.83 -4.90 -8.89
N SER A 143 -22.39 -5.57 -7.82
CA SER A 143 -23.18 -6.64 -7.20
C SER A 143 -24.48 -6.15 -6.59
N ALA A 144 -24.59 -4.86 -6.26
CA ALA A 144 -25.82 -4.24 -5.80
C ALA A 144 -26.95 -4.19 -6.84
N LEU A 145 -26.63 -4.36 -8.14
CA LEU A 145 -27.64 -4.48 -9.20
C LEU A 145 -28.35 -5.85 -9.19
N MET A 146 -27.77 -6.84 -8.49
CA MET A 146 -28.23 -8.22 -8.45
C MET A 146 -28.82 -8.49 -7.06
N GLN A 147 -30.14 -8.45 -6.98
CA GLN A 147 -30.89 -8.63 -5.73
C GLN A 147 -31.92 -9.76 -5.89
N ASP A 148 -32.43 -10.25 -4.77
CA ASP A 148 -33.53 -11.24 -4.72
C ASP A 148 -33.31 -12.46 -5.61
N LYS A 149 -34.04 -12.64 -6.72
CA LYS A 149 -33.87 -13.82 -7.60
C LYS A 149 -32.90 -13.55 -8.74
N ILE A 150 -31.79 -14.28 -8.77
CA ILE A 150 -30.73 -14.14 -9.78
C ILE A 150 -30.64 -15.42 -10.61
N LEU A 151 -30.56 -15.30 -11.95
CA LEU A 151 -30.19 -16.41 -12.83
C LEU A 151 -28.73 -16.26 -13.27
N ASP A 152 -27.91 -17.29 -13.11
CA ASP A 152 -26.53 -17.37 -13.64
C ASP A 152 -26.47 -18.32 -14.84
N ILE A 153 -26.32 -17.77 -16.04
CA ILE A 153 -26.33 -18.48 -17.33
C ILE A 153 -24.91 -18.84 -17.75
N GLY A 154 -24.64 -20.12 -17.98
CA GLY A 154 -23.31 -20.65 -18.28
C GLY A 154 -22.43 -20.70 -17.04
N SER A 155 -23.05 -21.02 -15.89
CA SER A 155 -22.40 -20.90 -14.58
C SER A 155 -21.17 -21.81 -14.44
N LYS A 156 -21.22 -23.00 -15.04
CA LYS A 156 -20.25 -24.13 -14.99
C LYS A 156 -19.86 -24.65 -13.60
N SER A 157 -19.64 -23.77 -12.63
CA SER A 157 -19.15 -24.07 -11.29
C SER A 157 -19.58 -23.06 -10.23
N ARG A 158 -20.57 -22.19 -10.48
CA ARG A 158 -21.11 -21.22 -9.49
C ARG A 158 -20.03 -20.36 -8.84
N ARG A 159 -19.11 -19.85 -9.67
CA ARG A 159 -17.85 -19.25 -9.21
C ARG A 159 -18.04 -17.95 -8.44
N TYR A 160 -19.07 -17.19 -8.78
CA TYR A 160 -19.23 -15.81 -8.36
C TYR A 160 -20.42 -15.59 -7.41
N ASP A 161 -21.17 -16.64 -7.08
CA ASP A 161 -22.35 -16.59 -6.21
C ASP A 161 -22.08 -15.82 -4.91
N GLN A 162 -20.92 -16.05 -4.28
CA GLN A 162 -20.53 -15.37 -3.03
C GLN A 162 -20.41 -13.84 -3.13
N LEU A 163 -20.42 -13.27 -4.33
CA LEU A 163 -20.38 -11.82 -4.54
C LEU A 163 -21.78 -11.19 -4.44
N PHE A 164 -22.83 -11.99 -4.52
CA PHE A 164 -24.22 -11.55 -4.58
C PHE A 164 -24.98 -11.96 -3.32
N LYS A 165 -26.00 -11.16 -2.96
CA LYS A 165 -26.85 -11.43 -1.79
C LYS A 165 -28.14 -12.16 -2.13
N GLY A 166 -28.55 -12.13 -3.41
CA GLY A 166 -29.75 -12.81 -3.89
C GLY A 166 -29.59 -14.33 -3.96
N GLU A 167 -30.72 -15.02 -4.09
CA GLU A 167 -30.80 -16.44 -4.39
C GLU A 167 -30.42 -16.68 -5.84
N VAL A 168 -29.29 -17.37 -6.05
CA VAL A 168 -28.78 -17.68 -7.39
C VAL A 168 -29.33 -19.03 -7.85
N THR A 169 -30.03 -19.05 -8.97
CA THR A 169 -30.29 -20.25 -9.76
C THR A 169 -29.23 -20.33 -10.86
N ALA A 170 -28.55 -21.46 -10.98
CA ALA A 170 -27.49 -21.65 -11.96
C ALA A 170 -27.91 -22.61 -13.09
N VAL A 171 -27.69 -22.20 -14.33
CA VAL A 171 -27.94 -23.02 -15.52
C VAL A 171 -26.73 -23.07 -16.44
N ASP A 172 -26.61 -24.15 -17.19
CA ASP A 172 -25.58 -24.36 -18.20
C ASP A 172 -26.10 -25.31 -19.29
N ILE A 173 -25.51 -25.26 -20.49
CA ILE A 173 -25.82 -26.22 -21.56
C ILE A 173 -25.35 -27.64 -21.16
N GLU A 174 -24.29 -27.70 -20.35
CA GLU A 174 -23.80 -28.92 -19.71
C GLU A 174 -24.15 -28.88 -18.21
N PRO A 175 -25.24 -29.53 -17.77
CA PRO A 175 -25.65 -29.52 -16.36
C PRO A 175 -24.59 -30.17 -15.47
N ASN A 176 -24.58 -29.77 -14.20
CA ASN A 176 -23.62 -30.28 -13.22
C ASN A 176 -24.24 -30.39 -11.83
N GLU A 177 -24.71 -31.59 -11.50
CA GLU A 177 -25.38 -31.89 -10.23
C GLU A 177 -24.50 -31.63 -9.00
N LYS A 178 -23.18 -31.85 -9.10
CA LYS A 178 -22.25 -31.62 -7.99
C LYS A 178 -22.27 -30.16 -7.52
N TYR A 179 -22.56 -29.24 -8.43
CA TYR A 179 -22.65 -27.81 -8.14
C TYR A 179 -24.08 -27.30 -8.15
N ASP A 180 -25.11 -28.16 -8.22
CA ASP A 180 -26.51 -27.73 -8.40
C ASP A 180 -26.67 -26.77 -9.60
N ILE A 181 -26.21 -27.22 -10.76
CA ILE A 181 -26.33 -26.51 -12.04
C ILE A 181 -27.29 -27.30 -12.92
N LYS A 182 -28.39 -26.65 -13.30
CA LYS A 182 -29.46 -27.26 -14.10
C LYS A 182 -29.18 -27.06 -15.60
N TYR A 183 -29.84 -27.86 -16.43
CA TYR A 183 -29.80 -27.64 -17.87
C TYR A 183 -30.49 -26.32 -18.23
N GLY A 184 -29.84 -25.52 -19.08
CA GLY A 184 -30.46 -24.34 -19.68
C GLY A 184 -29.70 -23.89 -20.91
N ASP A 185 -30.37 -23.95 -22.07
CA ASP A 185 -29.90 -23.29 -23.28
C ASP A 185 -30.22 -21.79 -23.19
N ALA A 186 -29.20 -20.95 -23.27
CA ALA A 186 -29.35 -19.49 -23.23
C ALA A 186 -30.31 -18.95 -24.30
N GLN A 187 -30.50 -19.68 -25.40
CA GLN A 187 -31.39 -19.32 -26.52
C GLN A 187 -32.83 -19.81 -26.34
N ASN A 188 -33.11 -20.63 -25.33
CA ASN A 188 -34.42 -21.20 -25.07
C ASN A 188 -34.54 -21.60 -23.59
N LEU A 189 -34.67 -20.61 -22.73
CA LEU A 189 -34.67 -20.81 -21.30
C LEU A 189 -36.07 -21.23 -20.83
N ALA A 190 -36.17 -22.37 -20.15
CA ALA A 190 -37.41 -22.92 -19.61
C ALA A 190 -37.88 -22.20 -18.32
N PHE A 191 -37.93 -20.87 -18.37
CA PHE A 191 -38.43 -20.00 -17.31
C PHE A 191 -39.55 -19.10 -17.84
N GLU A 192 -40.51 -18.79 -16.97
CA GLU A 192 -41.57 -17.85 -17.29
C GLU A 192 -41.01 -16.43 -17.53
N PRO A 193 -41.66 -15.61 -18.36
CA PRO A 193 -41.34 -14.19 -18.48
C PRO A 193 -41.39 -13.49 -17.11
N ALA A 194 -40.56 -12.47 -16.91
CA ALA A 194 -40.53 -11.66 -15.68
C ALA A 194 -40.40 -12.48 -14.37
N SER A 195 -39.54 -13.50 -14.37
CA SER A 195 -39.32 -14.40 -13.24
C SER A 195 -38.10 -14.04 -12.38
N PHE A 196 -37.11 -13.31 -12.93
CA PHE A 196 -35.87 -12.96 -12.25
C PHE A 196 -35.69 -11.45 -12.07
N ASP A 197 -35.13 -11.06 -10.93
CA ASP A 197 -34.76 -9.67 -10.60
C ASP A 197 -33.40 -9.29 -11.21
N GLY A 198 -32.52 -10.29 -11.39
CA GLY A 198 -31.22 -10.12 -12.02
C GLY A 198 -30.78 -11.31 -12.87
N VAL A 199 -30.01 -11.06 -13.92
CA VAL A 199 -29.45 -12.12 -14.78
C VAL A 199 -27.96 -11.91 -15.05
N LEU A 200 -27.15 -12.92 -14.74
CA LEU A 200 -25.74 -13.01 -15.06
C LEU A 200 -25.55 -13.84 -16.34
N CYS A 201 -24.72 -13.36 -17.26
CA CYS A 201 -24.28 -14.11 -18.44
C CYS A 201 -22.79 -13.83 -18.68
N LEU A 202 -21.92 -14.57 -18.00
CA LEU A 202 -20.51 -14.21 -17.84
C LEU A 202 -19.60 -15.05 -18.71
N GLU A 203 -19.02 -14.44 -19.75
CA GLU A 203 -18.18 -15.11 -20.76
C GLU A 203 -18.91 -16.24 -21.51
N THR A 204 -20.25 -16.28 -21.47
CA THR A 204 -21.07 -17.37 -22.03
C THR A 204 -21.53 -17.08 -23.46
N LEU A 205 -21.91 -15.82 -23.77
CA LEU A 205 -22.45 -15.45 -25.08
C LEU A 205 -21.50 -15.77 -26.25
N SER A 206 -20.19 -15.85 -25.99
CA SER A 206 -19.20 -16.22 -27.00
C SER A 206 -19.37 -17.63 -27.56
N TYR A 207 -20.04 -18.54 -26.86
CA TYR A 207 -20.30 -19.90 -27.32
C TYR A 207 -21.69 -20.08 -27.96
N VAL A 208 -22.55 -19.07 -27.84
CA VAL A 208 -23.95 -19.16 -28.28
C VAL A 208 -24.05 -18.94 -29.79
N GLU A 209 -24.88 -19.75 -30.45
CA GLU A 209 -25.11 -19.67 -31.90
C GLU A 209 -25.90 -18.43 -32.30
N ASP A 210 -27.13 -18.30 -31.77
CA ASP A 210 -27.97 -17.12 -31.94
C ASP A 210 -27.92 -16.24 -30.70
N ILE A 211 -26.90 -15.38 -30.66
CA ILE A 211 -26.72 -14.41 -29.59
C ILE A 211 -27.88 -13.40 -29.48
N LYS A 212 -28.61 -13.13 -30.58
CA LYS A 212 -29.75 -12.20 -30.55
C LYS A 212 -30.90 -12.86 -29.79
N LYS A 213 -31.17 -14.13 -30.09
CA LYS A 213 -32.17 -14.92 -29.37
C LYS A 213 -31.82 -15.06 -27.89
N ALA A 214 -30.56 -15.32 -27.56
CA ALA A 214 -30.15 -15.41 -26.16
C ALA A 214 -30.29 -14.10 -25.38
N VAL A 215 -29.89 -12.96 -25.96
CA VAL A 215 -30.11 -11.65 -25.32
C VAL A 215 -31.60 -11.32 -25.22
N GLY A 216 -32.41 -11.74 -26.19
CA GLY A 216 -33.87 -11.66 -26.13
C GLY A 216 -34.48 -12.50 -25.00
N GLU A 217 -33.98 -13.72 -24.78
CA GLU A 217 -34.39 -14.57 -23.66
C GLU A 217 -34.03 -13.95 -22.31
N ILE A 218 -32.83 -13.38 -22.17
CA ILE A 218 -32.43 -12.62 -20.97
C ILE A 218 -33.42 -11.49 -20.71
N HIS A 219 -33.78 -10.72 -21.74
CA HIS A 219 -34.78 -9.66 -21.63
C HIS A 219 -36.16 -10.22 -21.25
N ARG A 220 -36.60 -11.33 -21.84
CA ARG A 220 -37.92 -11.93 -21.58
C ARG A 220 -38.07 -12.34 -20.11
N ILE A 221 -37.07 -13.02 -19.54
CA ILE A 221 -37.13 -13.58 -18.17
C ILE A 221 -36.90 -12.53 -17.08
N LEU A 222 -36.25 -11.41 -17.39
CA LEU A 222 -36.07 -10.31 -16.44
C LEU A 222 -37.43 -9.67 -16.12
N LYS A 223 -37.63 -9.30 -14.85
CA LYS A 223 -38.72 -8.40 -14.44
C LYS A 223 -38.45 -6.99 -14.93
N ASP A 224 -39.50 -6.18 -14.99
CA ASP A 224 -39.37 -4.75 -15.29
C ASP A 224 -38.43 -4.07 -14.27
N ASN A 225 -37.53 -3.22 -14.74
CA ASN A 225 -36.44 -2.64 -13.98
C ASN A 225 -35.36 -3.61 -13.49
N GLY A 226 -35.44 -4.89 -13.84
CA GLY A 226 -34.41 -5.88 -13.57
C GLY A 226 -33.14 -5.61 -14.37
N TRP A 227 -32.00 -6.01 -13.83
CA TRP A 227 -30.69 -5.76 -14.44
C TRP A 227 -30.05 -7.05 -14.94
N THR A 228 -29.35 -6.95 -16.07
CA THR A 228 -28.37 -7.96 -16.48
C THR A 228 -26.95 -7.44 -16.32
N ILE A 229 -26.06 -8.33 -15.87
CA ILE A 229 -24.61 -8.17 -15.98
C ILE A 229 -24.10 -9.26 -16.92
N THR A 230 -23.53 -8.85 -18.05
CA THR A 230 -22.95 -9.73 -19.05
C THR A 230 -21.46 -9.43 -19.21
N SER A 231 -20.64 -10.45 -19.48
CA SER A 231 -19.26 -10.24 -19.90
C SER A 231 -18.89 -11.08 -21.12
N ILE A 232 -17.95 -10.59 -21.93
CA ILE A 232 -17.53 -11.23 -23.18
C ILE A 232 -16.01 -11.15 -23.32
N PRO A 233 -15.31 -12.26 -23.59
CA PRO A 233 -13.87 -12.24 -23.83
C PRO A 233 -13.54 -11.53 -25.14
N PHE A 234 -12.39 -10.85 -25.19
CA PHE A 234 -11.91 -10.22 -26.43
C PHE A 234 -10.47 -10.65 -26.77
N MET A 235 -9.44 -10.16 -26.07
CA MET A 235 -8.06 -10.61 -26.24
C MET A 235 -7.71 -11.76 -25.30
N GLN A 236 -8.36 -12.90 -25.49
CA GLN A 236 -8.05 -14.16 -24.80
C GLN A 236 -7.60 -15.24 -25.79
N HIS A 237 -7.06 -16.34 -25.28
CA HIS A 237 -6.86 -17.52 -26.11
C HIS A 237 -8.20 -18.10 -26.54
N ASP A 238 -8.24 -18.74 -27.70
CA ASP A 238 -9.44 -19.40 -28.18
C ASP A 238 -9.83 -20.57 -27.26
N HIS A 239 -11.10 -20.61 -26.91
CA HIS A 239 -11.74 -21.63 -26.07
C HIS A 239 -12.76 -22.46 -26.84
N GLY A 240 -12.82 -22.32 -28.18
CA GLY A 240 -13.96 -22.73 -28.99
C GLY A 240 -15.00 -21.61 -29.09
N ASP A 241 -14.56 -20.36 -29.06
CA ASP A 241 -15.45 -19.21 -29.13
C ASP A 241 -16.03 -19.10 -30.55
N ARG A 242 -17.36 -18.95 -30.67
CA ARG A 242 -18.03 -18.66 -31.95
C ARG A 242 -17.87 -17.19 -32.35
N ILE A 243 -17.92 -16.30 -31.37
CA ILE A 243 -17.86 -14.85 -31.61
C ILE A 243 -17.23 -14.09 -30.44
N ARG A 244 -16.56 -12.99 -30.76
CA ARG A 244 -16.09 -11.99 -29.80
C ARG A 244 -16.62 -10.62 -30.19
N LEU A 245 -17.40 -10.01 -29.29
CA LEU A 245 -18.10 -8.77 -29.61
C LEU A 245 -17.17 -7.57 -29.45
N THR A 246 -17.32 -6.59 -30.33
CA THR A 246 -16.80 -5.25 -30.09
C THR A 246 -17.81 -4.44 -29.27
N LYS A 247 -17.33 -3.36 -28.64
CA LYS A 247 -18.18 -2.47 -27.84
C LYS A 247 -19.41 -1.95 -28.60
N THR A 248 -19.23 -1.57 -29.87
CA THR A 248 -20.30 -1.03 -30.72
C THR A 248 -21.40 -2.06 -30.93
N PHE A 249 -21.01 -3.25 -31.39
CA PHE A 249 -21.97 -4.31 -31.68
C PHE A 249 -22.66 -4.84 -30.40
N ALA A 250 -21.94 -4.94 -29.28
CA ALA A 250 -22.56 -5.27 -28.00
C ALA A 250 -23.66 -4.26 -27.61
N LYS A 251 -23.41 -2.96 -27.81
CA LYS A 251 -24.43 -1.93 -27.50
C LYS A 251 -25.65 -2.03 -28.42
N GLU A 252 -25.43 -2.26 -29.71
CA GLU A 252 -26.50 -2.45 -30.70
C GLU A 252 -27.34 -3.70 -30.42
N LEU A 253 -26.68 -4.80 -30.05
CA LEU A 253 -27.31 -6.07 -29.70
C LEU A 253 -28.28 -5.92 -28.52
N PHE A 254 -27.82 -5.33 -27.42
CA PHE A 254 -28.67 -5.13 -26.23
C PHE A 254 -29.77 -4.11 -26.50
N LYS A 255 -29.49 -3.04 -27.26
CA LYS A 255 -30.52 -2.06 -27.64
C LYS A 255 -31.60 -2.70 -28.51
N GLY A 256 -31.21 -3.54 -29.47
CA GLY A 256 -32.12 -4.25 -30.36
C GLY A 256 -33.02 -5.26 -29.64
N ALA A 257 -32.59 -5.77 -28.48
CA ALA A 257 -33.38 -6.66 -27.64
C ALA A 257 -34.35 -5.93 -26.68
N GLY A 258 -34.36 -4.60 -26.67
CA GLY A 258 -35.29 -3.80 -25.86
C GLY A 258 -34.71 -3.22 -24.57
N PHE A 259 -33.44 -3.47 -24.25
CA PHE A 259 -32.83 -2.94 -23.03
C PHE A 259 -32.65 -1.41 -23.04
N SER A 260 -32.77 -0.82 -21.85
CA SER A 260 -32.46 0.56 -21.51
C SER A 260 -31.19 0.66 -20.64
N GLU A 261 -30.71 1.88 -20.38
CA GLU A 261 -29.54 2.15 -19.52
C GLU A 261 -28.28 1.31 -19.83
N ILE A 262 -28.03 1.04 -21.13
CA ILE A 262 -26.96 0.16 -21.58
C ILE A 262 -25.59 0.81 -21.40
N ASN A 263 -24.78 0.24 -20.51
CA ASN A 263 -23.39 0.60 -20.29
C ASN A 263 -22.46 -0.53 -20.74
N VAL A 264 -21.52 -0.22 -21.62
CA VAL A 264 -20.53 -1.18 -22.13
C VAL A 264 -19.12 -0.65 -21.82
N ILE A 265 -18.42 -1.36 -20.94
CA ILE A 265 -17.08 -1.01 -20.46
C ILE A 265 -16.09 -2.04 -20.99
N SER A 266 -15.06 -1.59 -21.70
CA SER A 266 -13.88 -2.40 -21.99
C SER A 266 -12.99 -2.49 -20.74
N TYR A 267 -12.61 -3.69 -20.34
CA TYR A 267 -11.70 -3.90 -19.20
C TYR A 267 -10.46 -4.70 -19.56
N GLY A 268 -9.41 -4.45 -18.77
CA GLY A 268 -8.05 -4.84 -19.11
C GLY A 268 -7.47 -3.94 -20.20
N ASN A 269 -6.26 -4.27 -20.63
CA ASN A 269 -5.53 -3.55 -21.67
C ASN A 269 -4.47 -4.45 -22.31
N GLY A 270 -3.66 -3.91 -23.23
CA GLY A 270 -2.61 -4.66 -23.91
C GLY A 270 -1.59 -5.30 -22.95
N HIS A 271 -1.19 -4.58 -21.89
CA HIS A 271 -0.25 -5.11 -20.89
C HIS A 271 -0.81 -6.34 -20.16
N ILE A 272 -2.10 -6.31 -19.83
CA ILE A 272 -2.77 -7.41 -19.15
C ILE A 272 -2.90 -8.62 -20.07
N ALA A 273 -3.24 -8.40 -21.34
CA ALA A 273 -3.28 -9.48 -22.34
C ALA A 273 -1.91 -10.15 -22.48
N VAL A 274 -0.85 -9.35 -22.62
CA VAL A 274 0.54 -9.83 -22.73
C VAL A 274 0.98 -10.57 -21.47
N TRP A 275 0.60 -10.08 -20.28
CA TRP A 275 0.88 -10.76 -19.02
C TRP A 275 0.17 -12.12 -18.92
N ASP A 276 -1.10 -12.21 -19.29
CA ASP A 276 -1.86 -13.47 -19.27
C ASP A 276 -1.32 -14.49 -20.29
N ILE A 277 -0.92 -14.03 -21.48
CA ILE A 277 -0.24 -14.87 -22.50
C ILE A 277 1.08 -15.42 -21.96
N ALA A 278 1.93 -14.53 -21.44
CA ALA A 278 3.22 -14.93 -20.89
C ALA A 278 3.08 -15.86 -19.69
N LYS A 279 2.12 -15.59 -18.79
CA LYS A 279 1.79 -16.50 -17.69
C LYS A 279 1.47 -17.89 -18.22
N LYS A 280 0.57 -17.99 -19.21
CA LYS A 280 0.20 -19.28 -19.79
C LYS A 280 1.42 -19.98 -20.39
N LYS A 281 2.23 -19.29 -21.20
CA LYS A 281 3.45 -19.88 -21.82
C LYS A 281 4.51 -20.34 -20.81
N LEU A 282 4.69 -19.59 -19.72
CA LEU A 282 5.67 -19.92 -18.68
C LEU A 282 5.19 -20.99 -17.69
N THR A 283 3.89 -21.29 -17.64
CA THR A 283 3.32 -22.21 -16.64
C THR A 283 2.63 -23.44 -17.21
N LEU A 284 2.17 -23.40 -18.46
CA LEU A 284 1.54 -24.53 -19.15
C LEU A 284 2.57 -25.64 -19.39
N ASP A 285 2.16 -26.89 -19.14
CA ASP A 285 2.96 -28.11 -19.31
C ASP A 285 4.29 -28.13 -18.54
N LYS A 286 4.45 -27.26 -17.53
CA LYS A 286 5.63 -27.23 -16.66
C LYS A 286 5.38 -27.95 -15.33
N PRO A 287 6.37 -28.66 -14.78
CA PRO A 287 6.32 -29.21 -13.42
C PRO A 287 6.01 -28.15 -12.36
N TYR A 288 5.39 -28.57 -11.25
CA TYR A 288 4.97 -27.68 -10.17
C TYR A 288 6.06 -26.72 -9.69
N LEU A 289 7.29 -27.22 -9.48
CA LEU A 289 8.41 -26.40 -9.01
C LEU A 289 8.77 -25.32 -10.03
N GLN A 290 8.86 -25.67 -11.31
CA GLN A 290 9.16 -24.71 -12.39
C GLN A 290 8.09 -23.63 -12.50
N ARG A 291 6.80 -23.99 -12.39
CA ARG A 291 5.69 -23.01 -12.40
C ARG A 291 5.81 -22.01 -11.25
N LYS A 292 6.14 -22.49 -10.05
CA LYS A 292 6.36 -21.63 -8.89
C LYS A 292 7.55 -20.71 -9.11
N LEU A 293 8.69 -21.24 -9.55
CA LEU A 293 9.88 -20.44 -9.81
C LEU A 293 9.61 -19.37 -10.87
N ALA A 294 9.04 -19.74 -12.02
CA ALA A 294 8.66 -18.79 -13.06
C ALA A 294 7.69 -17.72 -12.55
N PHE A 295 6.72 -18.10 -11.72
CA PHE A 295 5.81 -17.11 -11.15
C PHE A 295 6.52 -16.13 -10.21
N TYR A 296 7.27 -16.61 -9.23
CA TYR A 296 7.88 -15.74 -8.21
C TYR A 296 9.08 -14.94 -8.71
N PHE A 297 9.84 -15.46 -9.68
CA PHE A 297 11.06 -14.82 -10.17
C PHE A 297 10.89 -14.08 -11.51
N ILE A 298 9.82 -14.34 -12.28
CA ILE A 298 9.57 -13.65 -13.56
C ILE A 298 8.24 -12.89 -13.54
N LEU A 299 7.12 -13.59 -13.32
CA LEU A 299 5.79 -12.99 -13.48
C LEU A 299 5.41 -12.01 -12.37
N LEU A 300 5.82 -12.29 -11.12
CA LEU A 300 5.51 -11.46 -9.97
C LEU A 300 6.30 -10.14 -10.00
N PRO A 301 7.62 -10.10 -10.26
CA PRO A 301 8.34 -8.85 -10.46
C PRO A 301 7.74 -8.00 -11.57
N TRP A 302 7.40 -8.63 -12.71
CA TRP A 302 6.76 -7.91 -13.81
C TRP A 302 5.36 -7.38 -13.45
N LEU A 303 4.54 -8.17 -12.76
CA LEU A 303 3.26 -7.72 -12.21
C LEU A 303 3.43 -6.49 -11.31
N LEU A 304 4.46 -6.49 -10.44
CA LEU A 304 4.76 -5.37 -9.56
C LEU A 304 5.18 -4.14 -10.34
N ILE A 305 6.03 -4.28 -11.36
CA ILE A 305 6.41 -3.18 -12.27
C ILE A 305 5.15 -2.58 -12.91
N LEU A 306 4.29 -3.41 -13.52
CA LEU A 306 3.05 -2.95 -14.14
C LEU A 306 2.16 -2.17 -13.16
N LYS A 307 2.09 -2.61 -11.88
CA LYS A 307 1.31 -1.92 -10.84
C LYS A 307 1.96 -0.64 -10.30
N ILE A 308 3.28 -0.62 -10.13
CA ILE A 308 4.02 0.55 -9.64
C ILE A 308 3.87 1.70 -10.64
N PHE A 309 4.03 1.41 -11.92
CA PHE A 309 3.88 2.40 -12.99
C PHE A 309 2.41 2.62 -13.42
N LYS A 310 1.44 1.99 -12.75
CA LYS A 310 0.01 2.06 -13.06
C LYS A 310 -0.32 1.71 -14.51
N LEU A 311 0.52 0.88 -15.16
CA LEU A 311 0.32 0.42 -16.53
C LEU A 311 -0.91 -0.48 -16.65
N ASP A 312 -1.36 -1.10 -15.56
CA ASP A 312 -2.62 -1.83 -15.48
C ASP A 312 -3.88 -0.95 -15.54
N LYS A 313 -3.71 0.37 -15.50
CA LYS A 313 -4.80 1.36 -15.62
C LYS A 313 -4.77 2.15 -16.92
N VAL A 314 -3.78 1.92 -17.78
CA VAL A 314 -3.70 2.58 -19.09
C VAL A 314 -4.91 2.17 -19.90
N GLN A 315 -5.63 3.17 -20.41
CA GLN A 315 -6.64 2.97 -21.44
C GLN A 315 -5.93 3.00 -22.80
N ASP A 316 -5.96 1.89 -23.50
CA ASP A 316 -5.48 1.78 -24.87
C ASP A 316 -6.58 1.17 -25.75
N LYS A 317 -6.27 0.94 -27.03
CA LYS A 317 -7.22 0.32 -27.98
C LYS A 317 -7.39 -1.18 -27.75
N TYR A 318 -6.58 -1.78 -26.89
CA TYR A 318 -6.57 -3.19 -26.57
C TYR A 318 -7.37 -3.42 -25.27
N TYR A 319 -8.11 -4.51 -25.19
CA TYR A 319 -8.81 -4.87 -23.96
C TYR A 319 -9.02 -6.38 -23.92
N THR A 320 -9.10 -6.91 -22.72
CA THR A 320 -9.20 -8.36 -22.51
C THR A 320 -10.64 -8.86 -22.55
N GLY A 321 -11.61 -7.99 -22.28
CA GLY A 321 -13.04 -8.30 -22.39
C GLY A 321 -13.93 -7.07 -22.25
N LEU A 322 -15.21 -7.29 -22.47
CA LEU A 322 -16.28 -6.31 -22.29
C LEU A 322 -17.11 -6.67 -21.06
N PHE A 323 -17.45 -5.67 -20.26
CA PHE A 323 -18.38 -5.76 -19.14
C PHE A 323 -19.60 -4.91 -19.48
N ILE A 324 -20.78 -5.52 -19.47
CA ILE A 324 -22.03 -4.93 -19.94
C ILE A 324 -23.01 -4.95 -18.79
N THR A 325 -23.61 -3.80 -18.50
CA THR A 325 -24.80 -3.71 -17.64
C THR A 325 -25.94 -3.11 -18.45
N ALA A 326 -27.12 -3.69 -18.35
CA ALA A 326 -28.30 -3.23 -19.06
C ALA A 326 -29.56 -3.49 -18.23
N LYS A 327 -30.55 -2.63 -18.36
CA LYS A 327 -31.81 -2.68 -17.59
C LYS A 327 -32.98 -2.99 -18.51
N LYS A 328 -33.89 -3.84 -18.07
CA LYS A 328 -35.17 -4.05 -18.75
C LYS A 328 -36.08 -2.84 -18.53
#